data_AF-A0A561T7I3-F1
#
_entry.id   AF-A0A561T7I3-F1
#
_cell.length_a   1.000
_cell.length_b   1.000
_cell.length_c   1.000
_cell.angle_alpha   90.00
_cell.angle_beta   90.00
_cell.angle_gamma   90.00
#
_symmetry.space_group_name_H-M   'P 1'
#
loop_
_entity.id
_entity.type
_entity.pdbx_description
1 polymer ?
#
loop_
_entity_poly.entity_id
_entity_poly.type
_entity_poly.pdbx_seq_one_letter_code
_entity_poly.pdbx_strand_id
1 'polypeptide(L)'
;MQLTPTERDRLLIFTAAELARARRARGLRLNVPEATALIADTVCEAARDGVRLAEAIERARSVLGAEDVLPGVPDLVTEVYVEAVFEDGTRLAVVGDPFHGAGTLGEAAPGAVLTDGADGHLPEPVRTLTVRNTASVPVSVTSHFHFFEANPRLDFDRAAAYGMRLAAPAGSATRFDPGAASEVGLVPIGGARIAIGFAGLVDGPLDAPGAKREALRRAAACGYLGAIAAPDSTDLDTIAAPDTTDPDTTNPDPIPPHTAADDDREDAS
;
A
#
# COMPACT_ATOMS: atom_id res chain seq x y z
N MET A 1 7.91 4.69 50.15
CA MET A 1 8.30 4.08 48.86
C MET A 1 8.82 5.16 47.94
N GLN A 2 9.84 4.87 47.14
CA GLN A 2 10.24 5.73 46.03
C GLN A 2 9.54 5.24 44.76
N LEU A 3 8.31 5.70 44.56
CA LEU A 3 7.50 5.30 43.40
C LEU A 3 7.89 6.13 42.18
N THR A 4 8.27 5.42 41.11
CA THR A 4 8.43 5.95 39.75
C THR A 4 7.09 6.44 39.19
N PRO A 5 7.08 7.33 38.18
CA PRO A 5 5.85 7.77 37.51
C PRO A 5 4.99 6.59 37.02
N THR A 6 5.60 5.60 36.37
CA THR A 6 4.89 4.41 35.86
C THR A 6 4.24 3.59 36.97
N GLU A 7 4.88 3.46 38.14
CA GLU A 7 4.28 2.79 39.28
C GLU A 7 3.09 3.56 39.86
N ARG A 8 3.13 4.91 39.82
CA ARG A 8 1.98 5.73 40.22
C ARG A 8 0.81 5.58 39.25
N ASP A 9 1.09 5.51 37.95
CA ASP A 9 0.06 5.29 36.93
C ASP A 9 -0.60 3.91 37.08
N ARG A 10 0.17 2.87 37.41
CA ARG A 10 -0.39 1.54 37.73
C ARG A 10 -1.29 1.58 38.97
N LEU A 11 -0.91 2.32 40.01
CA LEU A 11 -1.78 2.52 41.18
C LEU A 11 -3.07 3.26 40.83
N LEU A 12 -3.03 4.19 39.86
CA LEU A 12 -4.22 4.86 39.36
C LEU A 12 -5.14 3.88 38.61
N ILE A 13 -4.59 3.01 37.77
CA ILE A 13 -5.34 1.94 37.09
C ILE A 13 -6.02 1.04 38.13
N PHE A 14 -5.25 0.56 39.11
CA PHE A 14 -5.78 -0.27 40.20
C PHE A 14 -6.92 0.43 40.94
N THR A 15 -6.75 1.71 41.29
CA THR A 15 -7.79 2.48 42.00
C THR A 15 -9.07 2.62 41.16
N ALA A 16 -8.93 2.84 39.86
CA ALA A 16 -10.07 2.89 38.94
C ALA A 16 -10.77 1.53 38.80
N ALA A 17 -10.00 0.44 38.76
CA ALA A 17 -10.52 -0.92 38.70
C ALA A 17 -11.24 -1.30 39.99
N GLU A 18 -10.71 -0.95 41.16
CA GLU A 18 -11.38 -1.15 42.45
C GLU A 18 -12.71 -0.39 42.53
N LEU A 19 -12.73 0.86 42.04
CA LEU A 19 -13.97 1.62 41.93
C LEU A 19 -14.99 0.93 41.01
N ALA A 20 -14.54 0.37 39.88
CA ALA A 20 -15.37 -0.40 38.96
C ALA A 20 -15.91 -1.68 39.62
N ARG A 21 -15.05 -2.47 40.28
CA ARG A 21 -15.45 -3.67 41.03
C ARG A 21 -16.50 -3.33 42.10
N ALA A 22 -16.28 -2.26 42.87
CA ALA A 22 -17.22 -1.82 43.89
C ALA A 22 -18.58 -1.39 43.30
N ARG A 23 -18.59 -0.78 42.12
CA ARG A 23 -19.83 -0.41 41.40
C ARG A 23 -20.55 -1.66 40.88
N ARG A 24 -19.83 -2.58 40.23
CA ARG A 24 -20.38 -3.86 39.74
C ARG A 24 -20.95 -4.71 40.86
N ALA A 25 -20.28 -4.77 42.01
CA ALA A 25 -20.76 -5.49 43.20
C ALA A 25 -22.10 -4.94 43.75
N ARG A 26 -22.44 -3.68 43.44
CA ARG A 26 -23.75 -3.08 43.74
C ARG A 26 -24.79 -3.30 42.63
N GLY A 27 -24.48 -4.09 41.60
CA GLY A 27 -25.35 -4.39 40.47
C GLY A 27 -25.36 -3.32 39.38
N LEU A 28 -24.39 -2.39 39.36
CA LEU A 28 -24.28 -1.40 38.30
C LEU A 28 -23.58 -1.99 37.08
N ARG A 29 -24.12 -1.68 35.90
CA ARG A 29 -23.46 -1.93 34.61
C ARG A 29 -22.35 -0.91 34.40
N LEU A 30 -21.18 -1.39 34.00
CA LEU A 30 -19.97 -0.56 33.87
C LEU A 30 -19.98 0.28 32.59
N ASN A 31 -19.44 1.49 32.68
CA ASN A 31 -19.17 2.34 31.51
C ASN A 31 -17.78 2.05 30.89
N VAL A 32 -17.42 2.79 29.84
CA VAL A 32 -16.15 2.61 29.12
C VAL A 32 -14.92 2.72 30.03
N PRO A 33 -14.69 3.81 30.79
CA PRO A 33 -13.54 3.89 31.70
C PRO A 33 -13.47 2.77 32.73
N GLU A 34 -14.60 2.36 33.29
CA GLU A 34 -14.68 1.31 34.31
C GLU A 34 -14.34 -0.07 33.73
N ALA A 35 -14.88 -0.40 32.56
CA ALA A 35 -14.57 -1.65 31.86
C ALA A 35 -13.08 -1.70 31.47
N THR A 36 -12.55 -0.63 30.85
CA THR A 36 -11.14 -0.55 30.47
C THR A 36 -10.21 -0.71 31.67
N ALA A 37 -10.50 -0.03 32.79
CA ALA A 37 -9.69 -0.12 33.99
C ALA A 37 -9.68 -1.55 34.57
N LEU A 38 -10.84 -2.19 34.66
CA LEU A 38 -10.97 -3.54 35.20
C LEU A 38 -10.27 -4.59 34.32
N ILE A 39 -10.40 -4.49 33.00
CA ILE A 39 -9.70 -5.35 32.04
C ILE A 39 -8.18 -5.16 32.16
N ALA A 40 -7.70 -3.92 32.16
CA ALA A 40 -6.27 -3.61 32.27
C ALA A 40 -5.68 -4.11 33.60
N ASP A 41 -6.38 -3.86 34.70
CA ASP A 41 -5.96 -4.31 36.04
C ASP A 41 -5.91 -5.84 36.14
N THR A 42 -6.85 -6.55 35.48
CA THR A 42 -6.83 -8.02 35.43
C THR A 42 -5.54 -8.56 34.81
N VAL A 43 -5.00 -7.89 33.78
CA VAL A 43 -3.71 -8.26 33.20
C VAL A 43 -2.57 -7.97 34.17
N CYS A 44 -2.57 -6.80 34.82
CA CYS A 44 -1.54 -6.41 35.79
C CYS A 44 -1.44 -7.40 36.95
N GLU A 45 -2.58 -7.79 37.54
CA GLU A 45 -2.63 -8.75 38.64
C GLU A 45 -2.24 -10.15 38.18
N ALA A 46 -2.70 -10.60 37.01
CA ALA A 46 -2.27 -11.89 36.46
C ALA A 46 -0.76 -11.94 36.19
N ALA A 47 -0.18 -10.86 35.66
CA ALA A 47 1.26 -10.75 35.48
C ALA A 47 1.99 -10.82 36.82
N ARG A 48 1.45 -10.16 37.86
CA ARG A 48 2.02 -10.17 39.21
C ARG A 48 1.97 -11.55 39.87
N ASP A 49 0.96 -12.36 39.53
CA ASP A 49 0.80 -13.76 39.93
C ASP A 49 1.73 -14.73 39.18
N GLY A 50 2.56 -14.25 38.25
CA GLY A 50 3.49 -15.07 37.47
C GLY A 50 2.84 -15.78 36.28
N VAL A 51 1.62 -15.38 35.89
CA VAL A 51 0.91 -15.95 34.74
C VAL A 51 1.56 -15.51 33.43
N ARG A 52 1.59 -16.39 32.43
CA ARG A 52 2.13 -16.04 31.10
C ARG A 52 1.24 -15.02 30.40
N LEU A 53 1.85 -14.15 29.59
CA LEU A 53 1.15 -13.09 28.83
C LEU A 53 -0.12 -13.57 28.12
N ALA A 54 -0.05 -14.68 27.38
CA ALA A 54 -1.20 -15.19 26.64
C ALA A 54 -2.38 -15.58 27.55
N GLU A 55 -2.10 -16.16 28.72
CA GLU A 55 -3.13 -16.52 29.69
C GLU A 55 -3.65 -15.28 30.44
N ALA A 56 -2.80 -14.30 30.73
CA ALA A 56 -3.23 -13.02 31.30
C ALA A 56 -4.21 -12.27 30.37
N ILE A 57 -3.93 -12.27 29.05
CA ILE A 57 -4.84 -11.73 28.04
C ILE A 57 -6.17 -12.48 28.04
N GLU A 58 -6.15 -13.81 28.07
CA GLU A 58 -7.39 -14.59 28.05
C GLU A 58 -8.23 -14.41 29.33
N ARG A 59 -7.59 -14.30 30.49
CA ARG A 59 -8.28 -13.93 31.75
C ARG A 59 -8.93 -12.56 31.65
N ALA A 60 -8.25 -11.60 31.03
CA ALA A 60 -8.79 -10.26 30.83
C ALA A 60 -9.98 -10.23 29.85
N ARG A 61 -10.02 -11.11 28.84
CA ARG A 61 -11.18 -11.28 27.95
C ARG A 61 -12.37 -11.95 28.65
N SER A 62 -12.09 -12.78 29.66
CA SER A 62 -13.13 -13.51 30.41
C SER A 62 -13.68 -12.76 31.63
N VAL A 63 -13.15 -11.57 31.96
CA VAL A 63 -13.45 -10.90 33.24
C VAL A 63 -14.80 -10.17 33.26
N LEU A 64 -15.29 -9.76 32.08
CA LEU A 64 -16.56 -9.06 31.90
C LEU A 64 -17.34 -9.65 30.72
N GLY A 65 -18.64 -9.86 30.91
CA GLY A 65 -19.60 -10.13 29.84
C GLY A 65 -20.31 -8.86 29.35
N ALA A 66 -21.10 -9.00 28.30
CA ALA A 66 -21.91 -7.90 27.74
C ALA A 66 -22.99 -7.40 28.72
N GLU A 67 -23.45 -8.28 29.60
CA GLU A 67 -24.38 -8.00 30.68
C GLU A 67 -23.78 -7.15 31.81
N ASP A 68 -22.46 -7.19 31.99
CA ASP A 68 -21.75 -6.44 33.03
C ASP A 68 -21.55 -4.97 32.67
N VAL A 69 -21.73 -4.59 31.40
CA VAL A 69 -21.40 -3.27 30.87
C VAL A 69 -22.62 -2.59 30.26
N LEU A 70 -22.62 -1.26 30.17
CA LEU A 70 -23.70 -0.50 29.53
C LEU A 70 -23.83 -0.82 28.03
N PRO A 71 -25.01 -0.62 27.41
CA PRO A 71 -25.16 -0.76 25.96
C PRO A 71 -24.18 0.17 25.22
N GLY A 72 -23.58 -0.30 24.13
CA GLY A 72 -22.58 0.43 23.37
C GLY A 72 -21.13 0.29 23.88
N VAL A 73 -20.91 -0.20 25.12
CA VAL A 73 -19.55 -0.41 25.63
C VAL A 73 -18.79 -1.48 24.82
N PRO A 74 -19.39 -2.64 24.47
CA PRO A 74 -18.71 -3.63 23.63
C PRO A 74 -18.36 -3.12 22.22
N ASP A 75 -19.11 -2.13 21.71
CA ASP A 75 -18.83 -1.49 20.41
C ASP A 75 -17.65 -0.51 20.49
N LEU A 76 -17.41 0.08 21.67
CA LEU A 76 -16.38 1.11 21.90
C LEU A 76 -15.06 0.54 22.40
N VAL A 77 -15.11 -0.45 23.30
CA VAL A 77 -13.92 -1.06 23.93
C VAL A 77 -13.57 -2.32 23.15
N THR A 78 -13.01 -2.12 21.96
CA THR A 78 -12.60 -3.20 21.05
C THR A 78 -11.21 -3.74 21.38
N GLU A 79 -10.34 -2.90 21.94
CA GLU A 79 -8.99 -3.26 22.35
C GLU A 79 -8.58 -2.50 23.62
N VAL A 80 -7.88 -3.18 24.53
CA VAL A 80 -7.27 -2.56 25.72
C VAL A 80 -5.78 -2.84 25.73
N TYR A 81 -4.98 -1.77 25.82
CA TYR A 81 -3.52 -1.81 25.83
C TYR A 81 -3.01 -1.52 27.24
N VAL A 82 -2.20 -2.41 27.78
CA VAL A 82 -1.61 -2.22 29.12
C VAL A 82 -0.22 -2.81 29.21
N GLU A 83 0.72 -2.06 29.80
CA GLU A 83 2.06 -2.56 30.11
C GLU A 83 2.13 -3.12 31.53
N ALA A 84 2.29 -4.44 31.62
CA ALA A 84 2.40 -5.16 32.88
C ALA A 84 3.82 -5.73 33.08
N VAL A 85 4.22 -5.91 34.33
CA VAL A 85 5.53 -6.47 34.70
C VAL A 85 5.35 -7.96 34.97
N PHE A 86 5.84 -8.78 34.04
CA PHE A 86 5.89 -10.24 34.15
C PHE A 86 7.22 -10.68 34.77
N GLU A 87 7.37 -11.98 35.04
CA GLU A 87 8.62 -12.56 35.57
C GLU A 87 9.84 -12.28 34.68
N ASP A 88 9.63 -12.13 33.38
CA ASP A 88 10.66 -11.84 32.39
C ASP A 88 10.75 -10.36 32.00
N GLY A 89 10.10 -9.49 32.77
CA GLY A 89 10.13 -8.04 32.62
C GLY A 89 8.84 -7.43 32.09
N THR A 90 8.92 -6.16 31.70
CA THR A 90 7.75 -5.41 31.21
C THR A 90 7.36 -5.87 29.81
N ARG A 91 6.07 -6.18 29.60
CA ARG A 91 5.51 -6.51 28.28
C ARG A 91 4.24 -5.70 28.04
N LEU A 92 4.03 -5.31 26.78
CA LEU A 92 2.75 -4.77 26.32
C LEU A 92 1.77 -5.92 26.12
N ALA A 93 0.67 -5.90 26.85
CA ALA A 93 -0.48 -6.76 26.61
C ALA A 93 -1.50 -6.00 25.77
N VAL A 94 -1.94 -6.63 24.68
CA VAL A 94 -3.02 -6.14 23.82
C VAL A 94 -4.18 -7.09 23.97
N VAL A 95 -5.21 -6.66 24.69
CA VAL A 95 -6.45 -7.41 24.90
C VAL A 95 -7.41 -7.02 23.80
N GLY A 96 -7.34 -7.72 22.66
CA GLY A 96 -8.27 -7.55 21.55
C GLY A 96 -9.55 -8.33 21.78
N ASP A 97 -10.68 -7.75 21.34
CA ASP A 97 -12.02 -8.30 21.48
C ASP A 97 -12.32 -8.83 22.90
N PRO A 98 -12.34 -7.92 23.90
CA PRO A 98 -12.53 -8.28 25.30
C PRO A 98 -13.96 -8.75 25.63
N PHE A 99 -14.90 -8.65 24.69
CA PHE A 99 -16.29 -9.09 24.87
C PHE A 99 -16.71 -10.18 23.86
N HIS A 100 -15.74 -10.86 23.23
CA HIS A 100 -15.97 -12.01 22.33
C HIS A 100 -17.02 -11.76 21.24
N GLY A 101 -16.99 -10.59 20.61
CA GLY A 101 -17.91 -10.21 19.53
C GLY A 101 -19.32 -9.83 20.01
N ALA A 102 -19.52 -9.51 21.29
CA ALA A 102 -20.80 -9.00 21.77
C ALA A 102 -21.16 -7.59 21.28
N GLY A 103 -20.19 -6.87 20.70
CA GLY A 103 -20.44 -5.62 19.98
C GLY A 103 -21.29 -5.88 18.73
N THR A 104 -22.21 -4.97 18.46
CA THR A 104 -23.06 -5.02 17.27
C THR A 104 -22.42 -4.33 16.07
N LEU A 105 -21.54 -3.33 16.29
CA LEU A 105 -21.01 -2.36 15.31
C LEU A 105 -22.08 -1.81 14.35
N GLY A 106 -23.35 -1.92 14.74
CA GLY A 106 -24.50 -1.65 13.89
C GLY A 106 -24.88 -0.18 13.92
N GLU A 107 -25.97 0.16 13.24
CA GLU A 107 -26.45 1.55 13.13
C GLU A 107 -26.73 2.23 14.48
N ALA A 108 -27.03 1.45 15.51
CA ALA A 108 -27.28 1.95 16.86
C ALA A 108 -26.00 2.10 17.72
N ALA A 109 -24.84 1.68 17.21
CA ALA A 109 -23.58 1.79 17.93
C ALA A 109 -23.13 3.26 18.02
N PRO A 110 -22.47 3.66 19.12
CA PRO A 110 -21.93 5.01 19.23
C PRO A 110 -20.92 5.31 18.12
N GLY A 111 -21.17 6.37 17.34
CA GLY A 111 -20.29 6.76 16.23
C GLY A 111 -20.49 5.94 14.94
N ALA A 112 -21.57 5.16 14.83
CA ALA A 112 -21.88 4.40 13.62
C ALA A 112 -21.94 5.28 12.37
N VAL A 113 -21.31 4.81 11.28
CA VAL A 113 -21.35 5.45 9.96
C VAL A 113 -22.50 4.85 9.17
N LEU A 114 -23.53 5.66 8.90
CA LEU A 114 -24.67 5.26 8.09
C LEU A 114 -24.39 5.56 6.62
N THR A 115 -24.13 4.51 5.85
CA THR A 115 -23.91 4.60 4.40
C THR A 115 -25.23 4.44 3.65
N ASP A 116 -25.34 5.00 2.46
CA ASP A 116 -26.46 4.77 1.53
C ASP A 116 -26.44 3.37 0.87
N GLY A 117 -25.46 2.53 1.22
CA GLY A 117 -25.26 1.21 0.65
C GLY A 117 -24.62 1.23 -0.74
N ALA A 118 -24.13 2.39 -1.21
CA ALA A 118 -23.38 2.45 -2.46
C ALA A 118 -22.02 1.77 -2.29
N ASP A 119 -21.69 0.87 -3.21
CA ASP A 119 -20.36 0.27 -3.27
C ASP A 119 -19.30 1.35 -3.55
N GLY A 120 -18.15 1.22 -2.87
CA GLY A 120 -17.00 2.07 -3.14
C GLY A 120 -16.51 1.90 -4.58
N HIS A 121 -16.18 3.00 -5.25
CA HIS A 121 -15.62 2.93 -6.60
C HIS A 121 -14.20 2.36 -6.58
N LEU A 122 -14.04 1.14 -7.10
CA LEU A 122 -12.73 0.56 -7.38
C LEU A 122 -12.31 0.90 -8.81
N PRO A 123 -11.02 1.22 -9.05
CA PRO A 123 -10.55 1.50 -10.40
C PRO A 123 -10.67 0.26 -11.27
N GLU A 124 -11.38 0.37 -12.40
CA GLU A 124 -11.51 -0.72 -13.37
C GLU A 124 -10.15 -0.98 -14.06
N PRO A 125 -9.68 -2.24 -14.11
CA PRO A 125 -8.41 -2.55 -14.74
C PRO A 125 -8.50 -2.39 -16.25
N VAL A 126 -7.61 -1.58 -16.83
CA VAL A 126 -7.46 -1.42 -18.29
C VAL A 126 -6.56 -2.51 -18.87
N ARG A 127 -5.72 -3.13 -18.03
CA ARG A 127 -4.84 -4.24 -18.41
C ARG A 127 -4.74 -5.24 -17.27
N THR A 128 -4.73 -6.53 -17.59
CA THR A 128 -4.41 -7.61 -16.64
C THR A 128 -3.07 -8.23 -17.02
N LEU A 129 -2.18 -8.42 -16.04
CA LEU A 129 -0.91 -9.13 -16.23
C LEU A 129 -0.80 -10.28 -15.22
N THR A 130 -0.24 -11.39 -15.67
CA THR A 130 0.24 -12.45 -14.78
C THR A 130 1.63 -12.07 -14.27
N VAL A 131 1.80 -12.09 -12.94
CA VAL A 131 3.04 -11.71 -12.27
C VAL A 131 3.54 -12.87 -11.44
N ARG A 132 4.76 -13.34 -11.70
CA ARG A 132 5.38 -14.41 -10.93
C ARG A 132 6.47 -13.86 -10.01
N ASN A 133 6.39 -14.17 -8.72
CA ASN A 133 7.48 -13.86 -7.80
C ASN A 133 8.55 -14.96 -7.84
N THR A 134 9.74 -14.64 -8.33
CA THR A 134 10.88 -15.58 -8.40
C THR A 134 11.81 -15.49 -7.20
N ALA A 135 11.57 -14.56 -6.26
CA ALA A 135 12.35 -14.45 -5.04
C ALA A 135 11.98 -15.54 -4.01
N SER A 136 12.90 -15.81 -3.09
CA SER A 136 12.67 -16.67 -1.92
C SER A 136 11.86 -16.00 -0.81
N VAL A 137 11.56 -14.71 -0.96
CA VAL A 137 10.86 -13.87 0.02
C VAL A 137 9.63 -13.23 -0.62
N PRO A 138 8.56 -12.95 0.16
CA PRO A 138 7.39 -12.27 -0.36
C PRO A 138 7.71 -10.84 -0.78
N VAL A 139 7.02 -10.37 -1.81
CA VAL A 139 7.11 -8.99 -2.30
C VAL A 139 5.73 -8.36 -2.25
N SER A 140 5.61 -7.15 -1.72
CA SER A 140 4.36 -6.38 -1.73
C SER A 140 4.54 -5.11 -2.53
N VAL A 141 3.59 -4.80 -3.40
CA VAL A 141 3.57 -3.58 -4.23
C VAL A 141 2.35 -2.75 -3.89
N THR A 142 2.54 -1.47 -3.59
CA THR A 142 1.45 -0.56 -3.19
C THR A 142 0.66 -0.04 -4.41
N SER A 143 -0.59 0.37 -4.17
CA SER A 143 -1.55 0.80 -5.20
C SER A 143 -1.07 1.90 -6.16
N HIS A 144 -0.15 2.76 -5.72
CA HIS A 144 0.34 3.93 -6.48
C HIS A 144 1.80 3.82 -6.91
N PHE A 145 2.40 2.65 -6.73
CA PHE A 145 3.74 2.39 -7.23
C PHE A 145 3.74 2.25 -8.75
N HIS A 146 4.73 2.83 -9.44
CA HIS A 146 4.90 2.64 -10.89
C HIS A 146 5.26 1.18 -11.16
N PHE A 147 4.29 0.39 -11.65
CA PHE A 147 4.37 -1.07 -11.62
C PHE A 147 5.54 -1.62 -12.47
N PHE A 148 5.89 -0.91 -13.54
CA PHE A 148 7.11 -1.15 -14.33
C PHE A 148 8.40 -1.22 -13.51
N GLU A 149 8.50 -0.42 -12.46
CA GLU A 149 9.69 -0.30 -11.59
C GLU A 149 9.63 -1.23 -10.38
N ALA A 150 8.62 -2.11 -10.30
CA ALA A 150 8.47 -3.04 -9.19
C ALA A 150 9.65 -4.03 -9.17
N ASN A 151 9.87 -4.67 -8.01
CA ASN A 151 11.04 -5.50 -7.71
C ASN A 151 11.55 -6.32 -8.93
N PRO A 152 12.86 -6.30 -9.25
CA PRO A 152 13.44 -7.04 -10.38
C PRO A 152 13.09 -8.53 -10.44
N ARG A 153 12.81 -9.16 -9.29
CA ARG A 153 12.48 -10.59 -9.17
C ARG A 153 11.01 -10.91 -9.45
N LEU A 154 10.16 -9.90 -9.65
CA LEU A 154 8.84 -10.10 -10.20
C LEU A 154 8.96 -10.21 -11.73
N ASP A 155 8.56 -11.35 -12.26
CA ASP A 155 8.59 -11.67 -13.68
C ASP A 155 7.20 -11.44 -14.30
N PHE A 156 7.12 -10.48 -15.22
CA PHE A 156 5.92 -10.06 -15.94
C PHE A 156 6.30 -9.17 -17.14
N ASP A 157 5.36 -8.93 -18.04
CA ASP A 157 5.58 -8.01 -19.18
C ASP A 157 5.75 -6.56 -18.70
N ARG A 158 7.00 -6.11 -18.60
CA ARG A 158 7.32 -4.75 -18.18
C ARG A 158 6.95 -3.71 -19.24
N ALA A 159 7.06 -4.05 -20.51
CA ALA A 159 6.68 -3.12 -21.57
C ALA A 159 5.18 -2.80 -21.53
N ALA A 160 4.34 -3.76 -21.13
CA ALA A 160 2.91 -3.56 -20.90
C ALA A 160 2.58 -2.81 -19.58
N ALA A 161 3.45 -2.91 -18.57
CA ALA A 161 3.29 -2.23 -17.28
C ALA A 161 3.81 -0.77 -17.24
N TYR A 162 4.49 -0.31 -18.29
CA TYR A 162 5.05 1.04 -18.35
C TYR A 162 3.96 2.12 -18.24
N GLY A 163 4.15 3.04 -17.30
CA GLY A 163 3.22 4.14 -17.00
C GLY A 163 1.93 3.69 -16.32
N MET A 164 1.92 2.50 -15.72
CA MET A 164 0.76 1.90 -15.05
C MET A 164 1.02 1.71 -13.54
N ARG A 165 -0.06 1.61 -12.77
CA ARG A 165 -0.09 1.27 -11.35
C ARG A 165 -1.17 0.22 -11.09
N LEU A 166 -1.18 -0.41 -9.92
CA LEU A 166 -2.20 -1.40 -9.57
C LEU A 166 -3.61 -0.78 -9.57
N ALA A 167 -4.54 -1.51 -10.18
CA ALA A 167 -5.98 -1.26 -10.12
C ALA A 167 -6.54 -1.74 -8.77
N ALA A 168 -6.08 -1.10 -7.69
CA ALA A 168 -6.41 -1.46 -6.32
C ALA A 168 -6.86 -0.22 -5.53
N PRO A 169 -7.59 -0.38 -4.40
CA PRO A 169 -7.95 0.72 -3.52
C PRO A 169 -6.74 1.58 -3.14
N ALA A 170 -6.92 2.90 -3.04
CA ALA A 170 -5.84 3.77 -2.59
C ALA A 170 -5.35 3.36 -1.19
N GLY A 171 -4.02 3.38 -0.99
CA GLY A 171 -3.39 2.93 0.27
C GLY A 171 -3.25 1.41 0.42
N SER A 172 -3.88 0.61 -0.43
CA SER A 172 -3.71 -0.85 -0.41
C SER A 172 -2.38 -1.32 -1.04
N ALA A 173 -2.05 -2.59 -0.82
CA ALA A 173 -0.93 -3.28 -1.46
C ALA A 173 -1.31 -4.69 -1.88
N THR A 174 -0.76 -5.15 -3.01
CA THR A 174 -0.87 -6.53 -3.47
C THR A 174 0.38 -7.29 -3.06
N ARG A 175 0.20 -8.42 -2.38
CA ARG A 175 1.26 -9.32 -1.96
C ARG A 175 1.46 -10.45 -2.98
N PHE A 176 2.71 -10.75 -3.29
CA PHE A 176 3.13 -11.86 -4.13
C PHE A 176 3.99 -12.82 -3.29
N ASP A 177 3.47 -14.01 -3.01
CA ASP A 177 4.21 -15.01 -2.25
C ASP A 177 5.33 -15.68 -3.08
N PRO A 178 6.40 -16.17 -2.42
CA PRO A 178 7.53 -16.81 -3.11
C PRO A 178 7.08 -17.93 -4.07
N GLY A 179 7.53 -17.86 -5.32
CA GLY A 179 7.25 -18.87 -6.36
C GLY A 179 5.83 -18.83 -6.95
N ALA A 180 4.89 -18.07 -6.36
CA ALA A 180 3.52 -17.99 -6.83
C ALA A 180 3.40 -17.08 -8.07
N ALA A 181 2.40 -17.39 -8.90
CA ALA A 181 1.95 -16.50 -9.98
C ALA A 181 0.56 -15.97 -9.63
N SER A 182 0.38 -14.66 -9.76
CA SER A 182 -0.87 -13.96 -9.45
C SER A 182 -1.27 -13.09 -10.63
N GLU A 183 -2.55 -13.03 -10.94
CA GLU A 183 -3.09 -12.06 -11.89
C GLU A 183 -3.37 -10.73 -11.19
N VAL A 184 -2.95 -9.63 -11.81
CA VAL A 184 -3.20 -8.28 -11.30
C VAL A 184 -3.74 -7.37 -12.39
N GLY A 185 -4.72 -6.56 -11.99
CA GLY A 185 -5.24 -5.47 -12.80
C GLY A 185 -4.36 -4.22 -12.67
N LEU A 186 -4.20 -3.49 -13.76
CA LEU A 186 -3.43 -2.26 -13.85
C LEU A 186 -4.27 -1.14 -14.48
N VAL A 187 -4.03 0.08 -13.98
CA VAL A 187 -4.56 1.32 -14.54
C VAL A 187 -3.43 2.31 -14.86
N PRO A 188 -3.59 3.18 -15.87
CA PRO A 188 -2.60 4.21 -16.14
C PRO A 188 -2.41 5.15 -14.95
N ILE A 189 -1.17 5.60 -14.76
CA ILE A 189 -0.89 6.75 -13.88
C ILE A 189 -1.60 7.98 -14.49
N GLY A 190 -2.33 8.72 -13.66
CA GLY A 190 -3.05 9.93 -14.05
C GLY A 190 -2.21 11.20 -13.94
N GLY A 191 -2.86 12.36 -13.99
CA GLY A 191 -2.21 13.67 -13.86
C GLY A 191 -1.24 13.97 -15.00
N ALA A 192 -0.13 14.64 -14.70
CA ALA A 192 0.91 15.00 -15.67
C ALA A 192 1.76 13.80 -16.16
N ARG A 193 1.51 12.60 -15.63
CA ARG A 193 2.22 11.36 -15.99
C ARG A 193 3.74 11.48 -15.88
N ILE A 194 4.20 12.06 -14.77
CA ILE A 194 5.63 12.19 -14.43
C ILE A 194 5.95 11.21 -13.30
N ALA A 195 6.91 10.31 -13.53
CA ALA A 195 7.36 9.33 -12.55
C ALA A 195 8.76 9.70 -12.04
N ILE A 196 8.89 10.00 -10.74
CA ILE A 196 10.14 10.43 -10.09
C ILE A 196 10.37 9.55 -8.86
N GLY A 197 11.62 9.11 -8.66
CA GLY A 197 12.00 8.25 -7.54
C GLY A 197 11.90 6.77 -7.92
N PHE A 198 11.01 6.01 -7.27
CA PHE A 198 10.85 4.56 -7.47
C PHE A 198 12.20 3.82 -7.54
N ALA A 199 12.58 3.30 -8.71
CA ALA A 199 13.88 2.67 -8.94
C ALA A 199 14.79 3.50 -9.87
N GLY A 200 14.41 4.74 -10.18
CA GLY A 200 15.13 5.67 -11.05
C GLY A 200 15.19 5.23 -12.52
N LEU A 201 14.28 4.35 -12.95
CA LEU A 201 14.31 3.84 -14.33
C LEU A 201 13.75 4.86 -15.32
N VAL A 202 12.86 5.74 -14.87
CA VAL A 202 12.28 6.83 -15.68
C VAL A 202 12.80 8.20 -15.22
N ASP A 203 12.58 8.57 -13.96
CA ASP A 203 12.91 9.88 -13.37
C ASP A 203 12.52 11.08 -14.27
N GLY A 204 11.28 11.08 -14.74
CA GLY A 204 10.79 12.13 -15.64
C GLY A 204 9.40 11.85 -16.24
N PRO A 205 9.02 12.63 -17.27
CA PRO A 205 7.75 12.44 -17.99
C PRO A 205 7.69 11.08 -18.68
N LEU A 206 6.63 10.31 -18.41
CA LEU A 206 6.45 8.96 -18.96
C LEU A 206 6.27 8.97 -20.48
N ASP A 207 5.62 10.02 -21.01
CA ASP A 207 5.24 10.11 -22.41
C ASP A 207 6.26 10.90 -23.27
N ALA A 208 7.42 11.24 -22.72
CA ALA A 208 8.49 11.90 -23.49
C ALA A 208 9.01 10.99 -24.63
N PRO A 209 9.36 11.54 -25.81
CA PRO A 209 9.86 10.74 -26.93
C PRO A 209 11.05 9.86 -26.53
N GLY A 210 10.93 8.55 -26.74
CA GLY A 210 11.99 7.58 -26.41
C GLY A 210 12.10 7.19 -24.93
N ALA A 211 11.34 7.81 -24.01
CA ALA A 211 11.43 7.54 -22.57
C ALA A 211 11.15 6.06 -22.24
N LYS A 212 10.10 5.47 -22.82
CA LYS A 212 9.77 4.06 -22.63
C LYS A 212 10.90 3.12 -23.09
N ARG A 213 11.52 3.41 -24.23
CA ARG A 213 12.62 2.59 -24.79
C ARG A 213 13.85 2.67 -23.89
N GLU A 214 14.20 3.87 -23.44
CA GLU A 214 15.32 4.08 -22.52
C GLU A 214 15.07 3.42 -21.16
N ALA A 215 13.86 3.53 -20.61
CA ALA A 215 13.48 2.87 -19.36
C ALA A 215 13.57 1.34 -19.46
N LEU A 216 13.10 0.74 -20.57
CA LEU A 216 13.24 -0.70 -20.84
C LEU A 216 14.71 -1.12 -20.95
N ARG A 217 15.54 -0.33 -21.63
CA ARG A 217 16.98 -0.57 -21.74
C ARG A 217 17.66 -0.56 -20.36
N ARG A 218 17.34 0.43 -19.51
CA ARG A 218 17.84 0.50 -18.13
C ARG A 218 17.36 -0.67 -17.28
N ALA A 219 16.08 -1.02 -17.38
CA ALA A 219 15.50 -2.17 -16.67
C ALA A 219 16.22 -3.47 -17.03
N ALA A 220 16.44 -3.72 -18.32
CA ALA A 220 17.17 -4.88 -18.81
C ALA A 220 18.63 -4.89 -18.29
N ALA A 221 19.32 -3.75 -18.36
CA ALA A 221 20.70 -3.62 -17.86
C ALA A 221 20.81 -3.85 -16.34
N CYS A 222 19.79 -3.49 -15.58
CA CYS A 222 19.69 -3.72 -14.14
C CYS A 222 19.13 -5.11 -13.76
N GLY A 223 18.87 -5.99 -14.73
CA GLY A 223 18.43 -7.37 -14.49
C GLY A 223 16.98 -7.50 -14.02
N TYR A 224 16.11 -6.58 -14.41
CA TYR A 224 14.66 -6.69 -14.19
C TYR A 224 14.05 -7.74 -15.11
N LEU A 225 13.44 -8.77 -14.55
CA LEU A 225 12.81 -9.85 -15.31
C LEU A 225 11.65 -9.33 -16.16
N GLY A 226 11.52 -9.83 -17.39
CA GLY A 226 10.47 -9.39 -18.33
C GLY A 226 10.71 -8.02 -18.98
N ALA A 227 11.87 -7.39 -18.76
CA ALA A 227 12.33 -6.25 -19.56
C ALA A 227 13.02 -6.75 -20.84
N ILE A 228 12.25 -7.12 -21.86
CA ILE A 228 12.80 -7.46 -23.18
C ILE A 228 12.92 -6.16 -23.98
N ALA A 229 14.14 -5.83 -24.43
CA ALA A 229 14.34 -4.76 -25.39
C ALA A 229 13.78 -5.19 -26.76
N ALA A 230 12.99 -4.35 -27.41
CA ALA A 230 12.61 -4.60 -28.79
C ALA A 230 13.89 -4.68 -29.65
N PRO A 231 14.02 -5.65 -30.58
CA PRO A 231 15.15 -5.68 -31.49
C PRO A 231 15.12 -4.43 -32.37
N ASP A 232 16.29 -3.80 -32.56
CA ASP A 232 16.45 -2.66 -33.45
C ASP A 232 16.07 -3.07 -34.88
N SER A 233 14.90 -2.64 -35.35
CA SER A 233 14.49 -2.79 -36.75
C SER A 233 15.15 -1.70 -37.59
N THR A 234 16.45 -1.81 -37.80
CA THR A 234 17.19 -1.10 -38.84
C THR A 234 18.35 -1.99 -39.22
N ASP A 235 18.10 -2.95 -40.13
CA ASP A 235 19.10 -3.62 -40.98
C ASP A 235 18.38 -4.70 -41.83
N LEU A 236 17.41 -4.28 -42.64
CA LEU A 236 16.88 -5.07 -43.76
C LEU A 236 16.50 -4.13 -44.92
N ASP A 237 17.50 -3.42 -45.44
CA ASP A 237 17.48 -2.87 -46.80
C ASP A 237 18.89 -3.05 -47.40
N THR A 238 19.23 -4.30 -47.69
CA THR A 238 20.31 -4.62 -48.63
C THR A 238 19.90 -5.85 -49.42
N ILE A 239 19.03 -5.65 -50.42
CA ILE A 239 18.81 -6.62 -51.49
C ILE A 239 18.77 -5.89 -52.84
N ALA A 240 19.83 -6.14 -53.60
CA ALA A 240 19.93 -6.25 -55.06
C ALA A 240 19.48 -5.07 -55.95
N ALA A 241 20.49 -4.40 -56.52
CA ALA A 241 20.38 -3.72 -57.81
C ALA A 241 20.08 -4.71 -58.95
N PRO A 242 19.26 -4.34 -59.95
CA PRO A 242 19.34 -4.93 -61.27
C PRO A 242 20.10 -4.01 -62.24
N ASP A 243 21.07 -4.64 -62.89
CA ASP A 243 21.85 -4.16 -64.02
C ASP A 243 21.02 -4.27 -65.31
N THR A 244 20.73 -3.15 -65.98
CA THR A 244 20.38 -3.15 -67.42
C THR A 244 20.78 -1.82 -68.06
N THR A 245 21.58 -1.96 -69.12
CA THR A 245 22.21 -0.94 -69.96
C THR A 245 21.24 -0.42 -71.02
N ASP A 246 21.04 0.92 -71.07
CA ASP A 246 20.94 1.91 -72.19
C ASP A 246 20.25 1.58 -73.55
N PRO A 247 20.00 2.55 -74.46
CA PRO A 247 19.70 4.00 -74.34
C PRO A 247 18.43 4.41 -75.14
N ASP A 248 17.78 5.53 -74.82
CA ASP A 248 17.31 6.42 -75.90
C ASP A 248 17.14 7.89 -75.42
N THR A 249 17.62 8.73 -76.32
CA THR A 249 17.77 10.17 -76.39
C THR A 249 16.46 10.95 -76.23
N THR A 250 16.50 12.11 -75.55
CA THR A 250 16.16 13.46 -76.09
C THR A 250 15.87 14.45 -74.94
N ASN A 251 16.78 15.40 -74.74
CA ASN A 251 16.59 16.66 -74.02
C ASN A 251 15.86 17.66 -74.96
N PRO A 252 15.09 18.65 -74.45
CA PRO A 252 15.71 19.96 -74.24
C PRO A 252 15.17 20.79 -73.05
N ASP A 253 16.14 21.25 -72.27
CA ASP A 253 16.42 22.64 -71.83
C ASP A 253 15.63 23.35 -70.72
N PRO A 254 16.32 24.25 -69.98
CA PRO A 254 16.01 24.63 -68.60
C PRO A 254 15.47 26.05 -68.46
N ILE A 255 14.77 26.35 -67.36
CA ILE A 255 14.36 27.72 -66.96
C ILE A 255 14.73 27.93 -65.47
N PRO A 256 15.20 29.13 -65.07
CA PRO A 256 16.29 29.35 -64.13
C PRO A 256 15.81 29.71 -62.69
N PRO A 257 16.72 29.95 -61.71
CA PRO A 257 16.36 30.10 -60.31
C PRO A 257 15.93 31.53 -59.97
N HIS A 258 14.95 31.66 -59.07
CA HIS A 258 14.67 32.92 -58.39
C HIS A 258 15.54 33.03 -57.13
N THR A 259 16.55 33.90 -57.21
CA THR A 259 17.31 34.43 -56.07
C THR A 259 16.80 35.79 -55.65
N ALA A 260 16.94 36.06 -54.34
CA ALA A 260 17.04 37.36 -53.66
C ALA A 260 15.74 38.21 -53.63
N ALA A 261 15.46 39.04 -52.64
CA ALA A 261 16.30 39.70 -51.64
C ALA A 261 15.38 40.12 -50.46
N ASP A 262 15.87 40.07 -49.23
CA ASP A 262 16.40 41.20 -48.44
C ASP A 262 15.35 42.00 -47.65
N ASP A 263 15.91 42.60 -46.59
CA ASP A 263 15.42 43.68 -45.73
C ASP A 263 14.36 43.35 -44.68
N ASP A 264 14.43 43.91 -43.47
CA ASP A 264 15.49 44.52 -42.65
C ASP A 264 14.74 44.89 -41.36
N ARG A 265 15.46 44.89 -40.22
CA ARG A 265 15.19 45.75 -39.03
C ARG A 265 13.89 45.51 -38.23
N GLU A 266 13.78 45.81 -36.94
CA GLU A 266 14.59 46.60 -36.01
C GLU A 266 14.19 46.24 -34.58
N ASP A 267 15.13 46.44 -33.65
CA ASP A 267 14.95 46.61 -32.22
C ASP A 267 13.80 47.58 -31.86
N ALA A 268 13.10 47.33 -30.75
CA ALA A 268 13.19 48.16 -29.53
C ALA A 268 11.97 48.02 -28.59
N SER A 269 12.31 47.98 -27.30
CA SER A 269 11.52 48.30 -26.09
C SER A 269 10.70 47.18 -25.43
#